data_AF-A0A817LW55-F1
#
_entry.id   AF-A0A817LW55-F1
#
_cell.length_a   1.000
_cell.length_b   1.000
_cell.length_c   1.000
_cell.angle_alpha   90.00
_cell.angle_beta   90.00
_cell.angle_gamma   90.00
#
_symmetry.space_group_name_H-M   'P 1'
#
loop_
_entity.id
_entity.type
_entity.pdbx_description
1 polymer ?
#
loop_
_entity_poly.entity_id
_entity_poly.type
_entity_poly.pdbx_seq_one_letter_code
_entity_poly.pdbx_strand_id
1 'polypeptide(L)'
;MEKCQRIAMIKRILDASPNLSSLVVSWRDFRHCSRKYLNLKHVHLLLNGHYDNPKRYFTIHRLNELVPHLYSLETSDSVMMLNEHLVEFILNISHQFDQLVHLVLNRNCLYRSKNEKKLLFRDKLIAATRDQIFHGCNIHFEFRTYDELRIWF
;
A
#
# COMPACT_ATOMS: atom_id res chain seq x y z
N MET A 1 -12.25 21.78 -8.38
CA MET A 1 -13.07 20.64 -8.85
C MET A 1 -13.72 19.98 -7.65
N GLU A 2 -15.05 19.89 -7.65
CA GLU A 2 -15.84 19.35 -6.55
C GLU A 2 -15.63 17.83 -6.39
N LYS A 3 -15.79 17.30 -5.16
CA LYS A 3 -15.55 15.89 -4.82
C LYS A 3 -16.32 14.92 -5.75
N CYS A 4 -17.59 15.22 -6.03
CA CYS A 4 -18.44 14.38 -6.88
C CYS A 4 -17.94 14.30 -8.32
N GLN A 5 -17.41 15.41 -8.85
CA GLN A 5 -16.86 15.48 -10.21
C GLN A 5 -15.59 14.64 -10.33
N ARG A 6 -14.70 14.65 -9.32
CA ARG A 6 -13.48 13.83 -9.33
C ARG A 6 -13.77 12.34 -9.34
N ILE A 7 -14.70 11.90 -8.48
CA ILE A 7 -15.10 10.48 -8.41
C ILE A 7 -15.75 10.05 -9.73
N ALA A 8 -16.61 10.89 -10.31
CA ALA A 8 -17.22 10.61 -11.61
C ALA A 8 -16.17 10.51 -12.73
N MET A 9 -15.14 11.37 -12.70
CA MET A 9 -14.04 11.34 -13.66
C MET A 9 -13.22 10.05 -13.54
N ILE A 10 -12.83 9.63 -12.33
CA ILE A 10 -12.12 8.36 -12.10
C ILE A 10 -12.93 7.19 -12.67
N LYS A 11 -14.23 7.13 -12.37
CA LYS A 11 -15.11 6.07 -12.90
C LYS A 11 -15.10 6.03 -14.42
N ARG A 12 -15.28 7.18 -15.07
CA ARG A 12 -15.27 7.29 -16.54
C ARG A 12 -13.94 6.82 -17.15
N ILE A 13 -12.81 7.21 -16.56
CA ILE A 13 -11.48 6.78 -17.04
C ILE A 13 -11.35 5.26 -16.94
N LEU A 14 -11.75 4.67 -15.81
CA LEU A 14 -11.67 3.22 -15.59
C LEU A 14 -12.63 2.45 -16.50
N ASP A 15 -13.85 2.96 -16.72
CA ASP A 15 -14.84 2.34 -17.60
C ASP A 15 -14.42 2.42 -19.08
N ALA A 16 -13.74 3.50 -19.48
CA ALA A 16 -13.21 3.67 -20.84
C ALA A 16 -11.90 2.92 -21.09
N SER A 17 -11.26 2.38 -20.05
CA SER A 17 -9.95 1.74 -20.13
C SER A 17 -10.03 0.27 -19.67
N PRO A 18 -10.74 -0.61 -20.40
CA PRO A 18 -10.98 -1.98 -19.96
C PRO A 18 -9.70 -2.80 -19.78
N ASN A 19 -8.62 -2.46 -20.49
CA ASN A 19 -7.34 -3.15 -20.42
C ASN A 19 -6.35 -2.48 -19.44
N LEU A 20 -6.79 -1.49 -18.66
CA LEU A 20 -5.91 -0.81 -17.71
C LEU A 20 -5.45 -1.80 -16.64
N SER A 21 -4.14 -2.01 -16.56
CA SER A 21 -3.51 -2.90 -15.59
C SER A 21 -2.80 -2.15 -14.46
N SER A 22 -2.50 -0.87 -14.65
CA SER A 22 -1.80 -0.02 -13.69
C SER A 22 -2.55 1.27 -13.44
N LEU A 23 -2.70 1.65 -12.16
CA LEU A 23 -3.43 2.83 -11.74
C LEU A 23 -2.68 3.58 -10.64
N VAL A 24 -2.46 4.89 -10.86
CA VAL A 24 -2.04 5.83 -9.81
C VAL A 24 -3.27 6.66 -9.42
N VAL A 25 -3.66 6.65 -8.15
CA VAL A 25 -4.90 7.31 -7.72
C VAL A 25 -4.86 7.71 -6.24
N SER A 26 -5.55 8.80 -5.89
CA SER A 26 -5.78 9.14 -4.48
C SER A 26 -6.75 8.15 -3.85
N TRP A 27 -6.36 7.53 -2.73
CA TRP A 27 -7.23 6.60 -2.01
C TRP A 27 -8.55 7.24 -1.55
N ARG A 28 -8.51 8.53 -1.17
CA ARG A 28 -9.69 9.28 -0.70
C ARG A 28 -10.83 9.28 -1.71
N ASP A 29 -10.49 9.36 -2.99
CA ASP A 29 -11.46 9.37 -4.08
C ASP A 29 -11.72 7.94 -4.59
N PHE A 30 -10.68 7.10 -4.69
CA PHE A 30 -10.80 5.72 -5.19
C PHE A 30 -11.71 4.84 -4.35
N ARG A 31 -11.67 4.96 -3.02
CA ARG A 31 -12.51 4.16 -2.08
C ARG A 31 -14.02 4.30 -2.33
N HIS A 32 -14.44 5.38 -2.99
CA HIS A 32 -15.84 5.67 -3.32
C HIS A 32 -16.29 5.08 -4.67
N CYS A 33 -15.39 4.44 -5.43
CA CYS A 33 -15.78 3.62 -6.57
C CYS A 33 -16.62 2.45 -6.08
N SER A 34 -17.57 1.98 -6.87
CA SER A 34 -18.50 0.89 -6.50
C SER A 34 -18.29 -0.38 -7.31
N ARG A 35 -17.51 -0.29 -8.39
CA ARG A 35 -17.26 -1.39 -9.32
C ARG A 35 -15.98 -2.12 -8.93
N LYS A 36 -15.93 -3.42 -9.22
CA LYS A 36 -14.71 -4.23 -9.16
C LYS A 36 -13.91 -4.08 -10.46
N TYR A 37 -12.61 -3.90 -10.34
CA TYR A 37 -11.68 -3.69 -11.45
C TYR A 37 -10.73 -4.87 -11.55
N LEU A 38 -11.17 -5.94 -12.23
CA LEU A 38 -10.47 -7.23 -12.27
C LEU A 38 -9.16 -7.21 -13.08
N ASN A 39 -9.03 -6.26 -14.01
CA ASN A 39 -7.84 -6.13 -14.85
C ASN A 39 -6.73 -5.30 -14.20
N LEU A 40 -7.04 -4.55 -13.15
CA LEU A 40 -6.04 -3.79 -12.39
C LEU A 40 -5.17 -4.76 -11.59
N LYS A 41 -3.87 -4.69 -11.83
CA LYS A 41 -2.84 -5.52 -11.19
C LYS A 41 -1.86 -4.69 -10.36
N HIS A 42 -1.62 -3.45 -10.78
CA HIS A 42 -0.70 -2.54 -10.11
C HIS A 42 -1.48 -1.32 -9.65
N VAL A 43 -1.47 -1.05 -8.34
CA VAL A 43 -2.13 0.13 -7.77
C VAL A 43 -1.13 0.91 -6.95
N HIS A 44 -0.95 2.18 -7.30
CA HIS A 44 -0.22 3.15 -6.52
C HIS A 44 -1.21 4.13 -5.89
N LEU A 45 -1.36 4.03 -4.57
CA LEU A 45 -2.22 4.90 -3.78
C LEU A 45 -1.46 6.16 -3.33
N LEU A 46 -2.00 7.31 -3.69
CA LEU A 46 -1.58 8.60 -3.13
C LEU A 46 -2.33 8.81 -1.81
N LEU A 47 -1.58 8.86 -0.71
CA LEU A 47 -2.08 9.03 0.64
C LEU A 47 -1.54 10.35 1.18
N ASN A 48 -2.38 11.34 1.48
CA ASN A 48 -1.89 12.63 1.97
C ASN A 48 -1.81 12.60 3.51
N GLY A 49 -0.62 12.67 4.10
CA GLY A 49 -0.45 12.96 5.54
C GLY A 49 0.52 12.05 6.30
N HIS A 50 0.52 12.21 7.63
CA HIS A 50 1.37 11.47 8.56
C HIS A 50 0.53 10.50 9.40
N TYR A 51 0.96 9.24 9.48
CA TYR A 51 0.14 8.15 9.97
C TYR A 51 0.90 7.28 10.98
N ASP A 52 0.48 7.37 12.24
CA ASP A 52 0.93 6.43 13.27
C ASP A 52 0.22 5.08 13.15
N ASN A 53 -1.01 5.07 12.63
CA ASN A 53 -1.78 3.86 12.39
C ASN A 53 -2.33 3.85 10.96
N PRO A 54 -1.76 3.05 10.05
CA PRO A 54 -2.17 3.00 8.64
C PRO A 54 -3.64 2.59 8.44
N LYS A 55 -4.20 1.77 9.35
CA LYS A 55 -5.59 1.27 9.27
C LYS A 55 -6.63 2.40 9.29
N ARG A 56 -6.30 3.57 9.82
CA ARG A 56 -7.21 4.73 9.91
C ARG A 56 -7.44 5.43 8.57
N TYR A 57 -6.58 5.20 7.58
CA TYR A 57 -6.56 6.01 6.36
C TYR A 57 -6.84 5.19 5.11
N PHE A 58 -6.31 3.97 5.03
CA PHE A 58 -6.67 3.03 3.98
C PHE A 58 -7.14 1.68 4.53
N THR A 59 -8.26 1.22 4.00
CA THR A 59 -8.91 -0.02 4.42
C THR A 59 -8.57 -1.12 3.43
N ILE A 60 -7.76 -2.09 3.87
CA ILE A 60 -7.31 -3.24 3.07
C ILE A 60 -8.50 -3.98 2.47
N HIS A 61 -9.52 -4.26 3.29
CA HIS A 61 -10.74 -4.92 2.82
C HIS A 61 -11.41 -4.16 1.67
N ARG A 62 -11.56 -2.83 1.79
CA ARG A 62 -12.15 -2.02 0.72
C ARG A 62 -11.30 -2.01 -0.55
N LEU A 63 -9.98 -2.02 -0.42
CA LEU A 63 -9.09 -2.12 -1.58
C LEU A 63 -9.25 -3.48 -2.27
N ASN A 64 -9.37 -4.56 -1.49
CA ASN A 64 -9.57 -5.92 -1.99
C ASN A 64 -10.91 -6.07 -2.72
N GLU A 65 -11.97 -5.44 -2.21
CA GLU A 65 -13.26 -5.39 -2.92
C GLU A 65 -13.14 -4.71 -4.29
N LEU A 66 -12.33 -3.66 -4.41
CA LEU A 66 -12.16 -2.90 -5.66
C LEU A 66 -11.22 -3.59 -6.63
N VAL A 67 -10.11 -4.15 -6.15
CA VAL A 67 -9.02 -4.71 -6.96
C VAL A 67 -8.60 -6.06 -6.36
N PRO A 68 -9.40 -7.13 -6.55
CA PRO A 68 -9.15 -8.41 -5.91
C PRO A 68 -7.95 -9.17 -6.52
N HIS A 69 -7.48 -8.77 -7.71
CA HIS A 69 -6.36 -9.40 -8.41
C HIS A 69 -5.06 -8.58 -8.32
N LEU A 70 -4.82 -7.99 -7.15
CA LEU A 70 -3.72 -7.07 -6.93
C LEU A 70 -2.38 -7.81 -6.88
N TYR A 71 -1.49 -7.48 -7.81
CA TYR A 71 -0.11 -8.00 -7.91
C TYR A 71 0.92 -7.06 -7.27
N SER A 72 0.70 -5.75 -7.35
CA SER A 72 1.60 -4.75 -6.78
C SER A 72 0.81 -3.63 -6.12
N LEU A 73 1.15 -3.34 -4.87
CA LEU A 73 0.60 -2.21 -4.13
C LEU A 73 1.71 -1.24 -3.76
N GLU A 74 1.52 0.03 -4.08
CA GLU A 74 2.43 1.10 -3.69
C GLU A 74 1.68 2.21 -2.96
N THR A 75 2.35 2.87 -2.03
CA THR A 75 1.82 4.07 -1.36
C THR A 75 2.85 5.19 -1.38
N SER A 76 2.43 6.42 -1.66
CA SER A 76 3.27 7.63 -1.59
C SER A 76 2.52 8.81 -0.98
N ASP A 77 3.23 9.93 -0.86
CA ASP A 77 2.76 11.22 -0.30
C ASP A 77 2.37 11.16 1.18
N SER A 78 2.64 10.02 1.81
CA SER A 78 2.42 9.78 3.23
C SER A 78 3.63 9.30 3.97
N VAL A 79 3.62 9.58 5.27
CA VAL A 79 4.55 9.03 6.24
C VAL A 79 3.82 7.98 7.09
N MET A 80 3.99 6.69 6.79
CA MET A 80 3.61 5.62 7.71
C MET A 80 4.75 5.36 8.69
N MET A 81 4.47 5.50 9.98
CA MET A 81 5.49 5.34 11.03
C MET A 81 5.90 3.88 11.19
N LEU A 82 7.20 3.66 11.40
CA LEU A 82 7.78 2.34 11.67
C LEU A 82 7.46 1.90 13.11
N ASN A 83 6.30 1.28 13.31
CA ASN A 83 5.80 0.80 14.60
C ASN A 83 5.01 -0.52 14.48
N GLU A 84 4.52 -1.07 15.59
CA GLU A 84 3.75 -2.32 15.60
C GLU A 84 2.48 -2.27 14.75
N HIS A 85 1.81 -1.11 14.64
CA HIS A 85 0.62 -0.98 13.81
C HIS A 85 0.93 -1.17 12.33
N LEU A 86 2.09 -0.72 11.86
CA LEU A 86 2.54 -0.95 10.49
C LEU A 86 2.90 -2.42 10.24
N VAL A 87 3.48 -3.11 11.23
CA VAL A 87 3.71 -4.58 11.14
C VAL A 87 2.39 -5.31 10.95
N GLU A 88 1.43 -5.11 11.85
CA GLU A 88 0.09 -5.71 11.73
C GLU A 88 -0.59 -5.37 10.40
N PHE A 89 -0.37 -4.14 9.91
CA PHE A 89 -0.93 -3.69 8.65
C PHE A 89 -0.38 -4.46 7.45
N ILE A 90 0.94 -4.69 7.41
CA ILE A 90 1.60 -5.48 6.37
C ILE A 90 1.09 -6.93 6.41
N LEU A 91 0.97 -7.53 7.59
CA LEU A 91 0.41 -8.87 7.75
C LEU A 91 -1.04 -8.96 7.25
N ASN A 92 -1.84 -7.92 7.50
CA ASN A 92 -3.20 -7.89 6.99
C ASN A 92 -3.26 -7.77 5.47
N ILE A 93 -2.30 -7.06 4.84
CA ILE A 93 -2.19 -7.00 3.38
C ILE A 93 -1.87 -8.40 2.83
N SER A 94 -0.86 -9.08 3.40
CA SER A 94 -0.43 -10.39 2.92
C SER A 94 -1.50 -11.47 3.06
N HIS A 95 -2.32 -11.42 4.11
CA HIS A 95 -3.45 -12.33 4.28
C HIS A 95 -4.62 -12.05 3.32
N GLN A 96 -4.79 -10.81 2.87
CA GLN A 96 -5.94 -10.41 2.04
C GLN A 96 -5.66 -10.52 0.54
N PHE A 97 -4.39 -10.41 0.14
CA PHE A 97 -3.96 -10.46 -1.25
C PHE A 97 -2.95 -11.58 -1.45
N ASP A 98 -3.46 -12.78 -1.68
CA ASP A 98 -2.71 -14.02 -1.91
C ASP A 98 -1.74 -13.97 -3.12
N GLN A 99 -2.11 -13.20 -4.14
CA GLN A 99 -1.32 -13.03 -5.37
C GLN A 99 -0.45 -11.76 -5.39
N LEU A 100 -0.40 -11.03 -4.28
CA LEU A 100 0.46 -9.84 -4.18
C LEU A 100 1.91 -10.30 -4.26
N VAL A 101 2.67 -9.74 -5.20
CA VAL A 101 4.10 -10.05 -5.38
C VAL A 101 4.97 -8.92 -4.82
N HIS A 102 4.47 -7.69 -4.84
CA HIS A 102 5.26 -6.51 -4.47
C HIS A 102 4.46 -5.51 -3.65
N LEU A 103 4.99 -5.12 -2.50
CA LEU A 103 4.46 -4.06 -1.65
C LEU A 103 5.52 -2.98 -1.43
N VAL A 104 5.18 -1.74 -1.82
CA VAL A 104 6.00 -0.55 -1.52
C VAL A 104 5.23 0.38 -0.60
N LEU A 105 5.80 0.68 0.55
CA LEU A 105 5.24 1.62 1.51
C LEU A 105 6.14 2.84 1.62
N ASN A 106 5.52 4.02 1.78
CA ASN A 106 6.22 5.30 1.92
C ASN A 106 7.13 5.64 0.73
N ARG A 107 6.71 5.31 -0.50
CA ARG A 107 7.46 5.64 -1.70
C ARG A 107 7.71 7.15 -1.78
N ASN A 108 8.96 7.55 -1.99
CA ASN A 108 9.40 8.95 -2.03
C ASN A 108 9.08 9.76 -0.74
N CYS A 109 8.88 9.12 0.40
CA CYS A 109 8.58 9.79 1.65
C CYS A 109 9.85 10.46 2.22
N LEU A 110 9.82 11.80 2.36
CA LEU A 110 10.95 12.59 2.87
C LEU A 110 11.18 12.44 4.40
N TYR A 111 10.41 11.59 5.08
CA TYR A 111 10.61 11.32 6.50
C TYR A 111 11.74 10.31 6.74
N ARG A 112 12.55 10.58 7.77
CA ARG A 112 13.74 9.79 8.09
C ARG A 112 13.72 9.35 9.55
N SER A 113 13.50 8.06 9.78
CA SER A 113 13.70 7.43 11.08
C SER A 113 15.19 7.20 11.36
N LYS A 114 15.56 7.19 12.65
CA LYS A 114 16.87 6.73 13.11
C LYS A 114 17.11 5.27 12.68
N ASN A 115 18.34 4.92 12.31
CA ASN A 115 18.70 3.57 11.87
C ASN A 115 18.33 2.49 12.89
N GLU A 116 18.49 2.74 14.19
CA GLU A 116 18.10 1.81 15.26
C GLU A 116 16.60 1.47 15.21
N LYS A 117 15.73 2.45 14.94
CA LYS A 117 14.28 2.21 14.79
C LYS A 117 13.99 1.35 13.55
N LYS A 118 14.71 1.59 12.45
CA LYS A 118 14.57 0.80 11.21
C LYS A 118 14.98 -0.66 11.44
N LEU A 119 16.10 -0.88 12.12
CA LEU A 119 16.59 -2.21 12.49
C LEU A 119 15.57 -2.92 13.39
N LEU A 120 15.14 -2.28 14.48
CA LEU A 120 14.15 -2.84 15.39
C LEU A 120 12.84 -3.19 14.69
N PHE A 121 12.35 -2.32 13.81
CA PHE A 121 11.15 -2.59 13.02
C PHE A 121 11.34 -3.80 12.10
N ARG A 122 12.47 -3.87 11.39
CA ARG A 122 12.80 -4.99 10.51
C ARG A 122 12.81 -6.31 11.28
N ASP A 123 13.47 -6.34 12.44
CA ASP A 123 13.54 -7.55 13.27
C ASP A 123 12.16 -8.00 13.75
N LYS A 124 11.31 -7.05 14.17
CA LYS A 124 9.92 -7.34 14.53
C LYS A 124 9.12 -7.89 13.35
N LEU A 125 9.27 -7.31 12.17
CA LEU A 125 8.57 -7.76 10.97
C LEU A 125 9.02 -9.16 10.56
N ILE A 126 10.32 -9.44 10.53
CA ILE A 126 10.89 -10.77 10.24
C ILE A 126 10.38 -11.82 11.24
N ALA A 127 10.38 -11.48 12.54
CA ALA A 127 9.87 -12.38 13.56
C ALA A 127 8.37 -12.68 13.36
N ALA A 128 7.59 -11.68 12.97
CA ALA A 128 6.15 -11.84 12.74
C ALA A 128 5.80 -12.63 11.46
N THR A 129 6.72 -12.69 10.49
CA THR A 129 6.51 -13.38 9.20
C THR A 129 7.25 -14.71 9.09
N ARG A 130 7.87 -15.19 10.19
CA ARG A 130 8.73 -16.38 10.20
C ARG A 130 8.05 -17.65 9.67
N ASP A 131 6.73 -17.77 9.86
CA ASP A 131 5.90 -18.90 9.43
C ASP A 131 4.87 -18.53 8.34
N GLN A 132 5.05 -17.38 7.66
CA GLN A 132 4.11 -16.86 6.65
C GLN A 132 4.65 -16.95 5.22
N ILE A 133 3.79 -16.58 4.26
CA ILE A 133 3.97 -16.69 2.80
C ILE A 133 5.27 -16.03 2.29
N PHE A 134 5.82 -15.04 3.01
CA PHE A 134 7.01 -14.31 2.60
C PHE A 134 8.10 -14.29 3.68
N HIS A 135 9.30 -14.73 3.31
CA HIS A 135 10.44 -14.82 4.21
C HIS A 135 11.15 -13.47 4.40
N GLY A 136 11.79 -13.29 5.57
CA GLY A 136 12.47 -12.04 5.94
C GLY A 136 13.57 -11.55 4.98
N CYS A 137 14.09 -12.41 4.11
CA CYS A 137 15.03 -12.05 3.04
C CYS A 137 14.41 -11.17 1.94
N ASN A 138 13.08 -11.15 1.84
CA ASN A 138 12.35 -10.37 0.85
C ASN A 138 11.96 -8.96 1.36
N ILE A 139 12.47 -8.52 2.51
CA ILE A 139 12.16 -7.22 3.10
C ILE A 139 13.37 -6.29 2.91
N HIS A 140 13.21 -5.27 2.08
CA HIS A 140 14.22 -4.25 1.83
C HIS A 140 13.78 -2.88 2.34
N PHE A 141 14.65 -2.26 3.11
CA PHE A 141 14.52 -0.87 3.51
C PHE A 141 15.58 -0.05 2.79
N GLU A 142 15.18 1.09 2.24
CA GLU A 142 16.17 2.04 1.75
C GLU A 142 16.80 2.80 2.94
N PHE A 143 17.92 2.30 3.47
CA PHE A 143 18.58 2.86 4.66
C PHE A 143 19.32 4.19 4.44
N ARG A 144 19.14 4.85 3.29
CA ARG A 144 19.95 6.02 2.91
C ARG A 144 19.25 7.34 3.19
N THR A 145 18.11 7.59 2.54
CA THR A 145 17.54 8.95 2.49
C THR A 145 16.06 9.01 2.90
N TYR A 146 15.32 7.90 2.79
CA TYR A 146 13.87 7.84 2.96
C TYR A 146 13.47 6.64 3.83
N ASP A 147 12.27 6.67 4.41
CA ASP A 147 11.68 5.51 5.10
C ASP A 147 10.83 4.66 4.15
N GLU A 148 11.36 4.40 2.95
CA GLU A 148 10.73 3.52 1.97
C GLU A 148 10.97 2.05 2.35
N LEU A 149 9.88 1.28 2.33
CA LEU A 149 9.86 -0.15 2.61
C LEU A 149 9.38 -0.89 1.37
N ARG A 150 10.18 -1.85 0.91
CA ARG A 150 9.86 -2.75 -0.20
C ARG A 150 9.81 -4.19 0.32
N ILE A 151 8.74 -4.90 -0.02
CA ILE A 151 8.55 -6.29 0.34
C ILE A 151 8.20 -7.07 -0.92
N TRP A 152 8.92 -8.17 -1.16
CA TRP A 152 8.55 -9.18 -2.15
C TRP A 152 7.90 -10.37 -1.44
N PHE A 153 6.84 -10.92 -2.04
CA PHE A 153 6.14 -12.08 -1.48
C PHE A 153 6.50 -13.34 -2.27
#